data_AF-A0A923DBD3-F1
#
_entry.id   AF-A0A923DBD3-F1
#
_cell.length_a   1.000
_cell.length_b   1.000
_cell.length_c   1.000
_cell.angle_alpha   90.00
_cell.angle_beta   90.00
_cell.angle_gamma   90.00
#
_symmetry.space_group_name_H-M   'P 1'
#
loop_
_entity.id
_entity.type
_entity.pdbx_description
1 polymer ?
#
loop_
_entity_poly.entity_id
_entity_poly.type
_entity_poly.pdbx_seq_one_letter_code
_entity_poly.pdbx_strand_id
1 'polypeptide(L)'
;MSRIAEYLEDSTFPEFKRDYKTVDAVIRNFEIIGEASKNLPIEVKIKYPEVPWDEMYLLRNKVSHEYFGVQPATRIAQLATFTDTSPDLETG
;
A
#
# COMPACT_ATOMS: atom_id res chain seq x y z
N MET A 1 12.46 8.03 8.92
CA MET A 1 11.93 6.85 8.24
C MET A 1 10.41 6.85 8.41
N SER A 2 9.63 6.39 7.45
CA SER A 2 8.17 6.26 7.63
C SER A 2 7.87 5.00 8.45
N ARG A 3 6.84 5.00 9.29
CA ARG A 3 6.47 3.84 10.12
C ARG A 3 6.29 2.55 9.31
N ILE A 4 5.81 2.67 8.06
CA ILE A 4 5.67 1.55 7.13
C ILE A 4 7.03 0.91 6.83
N ALA A 5 8.08 1.70 6.58
CA ALA A 5 9.42 1.17 6.32
C ALA A 5 9.99 0.46 7.57
N GLU A 6 9.79 1.03 8.76
CA GLU A 6 10.22 0.43 10.03
C GLU A 6 9.54 -0.93 10.31
N TYR A 7 8.28 -1.08 9.91
CA TYR A 7 7.55 -2.35 10.05
C TYR A 7 8.02 -3.44 9.08
N LEU A 8 8.70 -3.06 7.99
CA LEU A 8 9.09 -3.97 6.92
C LEU A 8 10.60 -4.25 6.88
N GLU A 9 11.41 -3.48 7.61
CA GLU A 9 12.88 -3.47 7.53
C GLU A 9 13.51 -4.86 7.72
N ASP A 10 12.99 -5.67 8.64
CA ASP A 10 13.52 -7.00 8.98
C ASP A 10 12.58 -8.16 8.60
N SER A 11 11.50 -7.89 7.85
CA SER A 11 10.49 -8.90 7.53
C SER A 11 10.61 -9.41 6.11
N THR A 12 10.74 -10.72 5.93
CA THR A 12 10.57 -11.33 4.61
C THR A 12 9.09 -11.33 4.21
N PHE A 13 8.82 -11.39 2.91
CA PHE A 13 7.45 -11.42 2.39
C PHE A 13 6.57 -12.55 3.00
N PRO A 14 7.06 -13.81 3.15
CA PRO A 14 6.30 -14.87 3.83
C PRO A 14 6.05 -14.61 5.31
N GLU A 15 6.97 -13.95 6.01
CA GLU A 15 6.83 -13.60 7.43
C GLU A 15 5.79 -12.49 7.62
N PHE A 16 5.91 -11.43 6.82
CA PHE A 16 4.91 -10.35 6.77
C PHE A 16 3.51 -10.91 6.51
N LYS A 17 3.37 -11.87 5.59
CA LYS A 17 2.07 -12.49 5.28
C LYS A 17 1.43 -13.24 6.46
N ARG A 18 2.22 -13.67 7.42
CA ARG A 18 1.76 -14.43 8.60
C ARG A 18 1.65 -13.55 9.85
N ASP A 19 2.22 -12.36 9.82
CA ASP A 19 2.09 -11.36 10.87
C ASP A 19 0.92 -10.40 10.59
N TYR A 20 -0.28 -10.85 10.96
CA TYR A 20 -1.51 -10.06 10.81
C TYR A 20 -1.43 -8.70 11.50
N LYS A 21 -0.73 -8.58 12.64
CA LYS A 21 -0.60 -7.30 13.34
C LYS A 21 0.18 -6.30 12.50
N THR A 22 1.27 -6.74 11.86
CA THR A 22 2.09 -5.89 11.00
C THR A 22 1.36 -5.56 9.70
N VAL A 23 0.62 -6.51 9.12
CA VAL A 23 -0.27 -6.26 7.99
C VAL A 23 -1.30 -5.18 8.33
N ASP A 24 -2.02 -5.32 9.44
CA ASP A 24 -3.02 -4.36 9.88
C ASP A 24 -2.42 -2.97 10.14
N ALA A 25 -1.22 -2.92 10.74
CA ALA A 25 -0.49 -1.68 10.97
C ALA A 25 -0.13 -0.98 9.65
N VAL A 26 0.37 -1.71 8.65
CA VAL A 26 0.70 -1.17 7.32
C VAL A 26 -0.56 -0.67 6.61
N ILE A 27 -1.64 -1.47 6.61
CA ILE A 27 -2.94 -1.09 6.04
C ILE A 27 -3.43 0.22 6.65
N ARG A 28 -3.41 0.32 7.98
CA ARG A 28 -3.86 1.52 8.69
C ARG A 28 -3.09 2.76 8.29
N ASN A 29 -1.77 2.65 8.09
CA ASN A 29 -0.97 3.77 7.63
C ASN A 29 -1.35 4.19 6.20
N PHE A 30 -1.61 3.24 5.30
CA PHE A 30 -2.09 3.57 3.95
C PHE A 30 -3.47 4.24 3.95
N GLU A 31 -4.39 3.81 4.81
CA GLU A 31 -5.68 4.48 4.98
C GLU A 31 -5.52 5.94 5.43
N ILE A 32 -4.66 6.19 6.42
CA ILE A 32 -4.38 7.53 6.94
C ILE A 32 -3.80 8.42 5.84
N ILE A 33 -2.84 7.90 5.07
CA ILE A 33 -2.20 8.62 3.96
C ILE A 33 -3.23 8.96 2.88
N GLY A 34 -4.08 8.01 2.47
CA GLY A 34 -5.11 8.25 1.47
C GLY A 34 -6.18 9.24 1.91
N GLU A 35 -6.61 9.16 3.18
CA GLU A 35 -7.57 10.10 3.76
C GLU A 35 -6.98 11.51 3.91
N ALA A 36 -5.72 11.63 4.34
CA ALA A 36 -5.02 12.91 4.40
C ALA A 36 -4.88 13.53 3.01
N SER A 37 -4.54 12.73 2.00
CA SER A 37 -4.40 13.18 0.60
C SER A 37 -5.71 13.70 0.03
N LYS A 38 -6.83 13.05 0.35
CA LYS A 38 -8.17 13.51 -0.05
C LYS A 38 -8.52 14.85 0.58
N ASN A 39 -8.27 15.01 1.89
CA ASN A 39 -8.67 16.18 2.67
C ASN A 39 -7.76 17.41 2.50
N LEU A 40 -6.67 17.31 1.72
CA LEU A 40 -5.85 18.47 1.39
C LEU A 40 -6.64 19.51 0.54
N PRO A 41 -6.45 20.81 0.80
CA PRO A 41 -7.01 21.88 -0.04
C PRO A 41 -6.55 21.75 -1.49
N ILE A 42 -7.41 22.16 -2.42
CA ILE A 42 -7.12 22.06 -3.86
C ILE A 42 -5.90 22.89 -4.26
N GLU A 43 -5.67 24.02 -3.58
CA GLU A 43 -4.53 24.91 -3.80
C GLU A 43 -3.21 24.20 -3.49
N VAL A 44 -3.19 23.31 -2.51
CA VAL A 44 -2.01 22.50 -2.18
C VAL A 44 -1.78 21.44 -3.26
N LYS A 45 -2.85 20.79 -3.73
CA LYS A 45 -2.76 19.77 -4.79
C LYS A 45 -2.26 20.37 -6.10
N ILE A 46 -2.75 21.56 -6.47
CA ILE A 46 -2.30 22.30 -7.66
C ILE A 46 -0.84 22.78 -7.50
N LYS A 47 -0.42 23.14 -6.28
CA LYS A 47 0.95 23.59 -6.02
C LYS A 47 1.99 22.47 -6.18
N TYR A 48 1.60 21.22 -5.94
CA TYR A 48 2.46 20.04 -6.04
C TYR A 48 1.84 18.98 -6.97
N PRO A 49 1.75 19.26 -8.28
CA PRO A 49 1.13 18.33 -9.23
C PRO A 49 1.98 17.08 -9.48
N GLU A 50 3.25 17.07 -9.10
CA GLU A 50 4.14 15.92 -9.16
C GLU A 50 3.81 14.84 -8.13
N VAL A 51 3.06 15.20 -7.08
CA VAL A 51 2.62 14.26 -6.06
C VAL A 51 1.31 13.60 -6.53
N PRO A 52 1.22 12.26 -6.57
CA PRO A 52 0.08 11.55 -7.12
C PRO A 52 -1.07 11.46 -6.10
N TRP A 53 -1.67 12.61 -5.75
CA TRP A 53 -2.71 12.74 -4.71
C TRP A 53 -3.90 11.80 -4.91
N ASP A 54 -4.34 11.65 -6.16
CA ASP A 54 -5.46 10.77 -6.51
C ASP A 54 -5.08 9.29 -6.37
N GLU A 55 -3.85 8.91 -6.71
CA GLU A 55 -3.36 7.54 -6.53
C GLU A 55 -3.24 7.19 -5.04
N MET A 56 -2.79 8.14 -4.21
CA MET A 56 -2.75 7.98 -2.75
C MET A 56 -4.15 7.74 -2.17
N TYR A 57 -5.17 8.42 -2.69
CA TYR A 57 -6.57 8.16 -2.33
C TYR A 57 -7.06 6.79 -2.85
N LEU A 58 -6.75 6.44 -4.10
CA LEU A 58 -7.12 5.15 -4.69
C LEU A 58 -6.47 3.96 -3.96
N LEU A 59 -5.27 4.14 -3.41
CA LEU A 59 -4.57 3.14 -2.62
C LEU A 59 -5.39 2.69 -1.41
N ARG A 60 -6.03 3.62 -0.68
CA ARG A 60 -6.96 3.29 0.42
C ARG A 60 -8.06 2.33 -0.05
N ASN A 61 -8.64 2.58 -1.23
CA ASN A 61 -9.74 1.77 -1.74
C ASN A 61 -9.26 0.38 -2.15
N LYS A 62 -8.07 0.27 -2.77
CA LYS A 62 -7.46 -1.02 -3.13
C LYS A 62 -7.13 -1.85 -1.91
N VAL A 63 -6.44 -1.27 -0.94
CA VAL A 63 -6.05 -1.97 0.30
C VAL A 63 -7.28 -2.43 1.08
N SER A 64 -8.34 -1.61 1.15
CA SER A 64 -9.59 -1.98 1.81
C SER A 64 -10.33 -3.11 1.09
N HIS A 65 -10.41 -3.11 -0.25
CA HIS A 65 -11.10 -4.17 -1.01
C HIS A 65 -10.34 -5.50 -1.02
N GLU A 66 -9.03 -5.46 -1.21
CA GLU A 66 -8.19 -6.67 -1.26
C GLU A 66 -8.01 -7.32 0.13
N TYR A 67 -8.23 -6.58 1.22
CA TYR A 67 -8.30 -7.14 2.56
C TYR A 67 -9.47 -8.12 2.74
N PHE A 68 -10.59 -7.91 2.03
CA PHE A 68 -11.75 -8.83 2.07
C PHE A 68 -11.62 -10.01 1.09
N GLY A 69 -10.73 -9.92 0.11
CA GLY A 69 -10.50 -10.94 -0.91
C GLY A 69 -9.26 -11.77 -0.61
N VAL A 70 -9.41 -12.87 0.13
CA VAL A 70 -8.51 -14.04 0.25
C VAL A 70 -7.13 -13.87 -0.44
N GLN A 71 -6.23 -13.11 0.20
CA GLN A 71 -4.75 -13.07 0.16
C GLN A 71 -4.19 -11.63 0.32
N PRO A 72 -4.49 -10.92 1.43
CA PRO A 72 -4.15 -9.50 1.60
C PRO A 72 -2.65 -9.22 1.51
N ALA A 73 -1.83 -10.11 2.07
CA ALA A 73 -0.40 -9.88 2.19
C ALA A 73 0.34 -9.83 0.86
N THR A 74 -0.06 -10.64 -0.12
CA THR A 74 0.67 -10.78 -1.40
C THR A 74 0.72 -9.50 -2.19
N ARG A 75 -0.35 -8.72 -2.19
CA ARG A 75 -0.39 -7.44 -2.90
C ARG A 75 0.15 -6.28 -2.06
N ILE A 76 -0.05 -6.31 -0.74
CA ILE A 76 0.46 -5.27 0.15
C ILE A 76 1.99 -5.20 0.11
N ALA A 77 2.66 -6.35 0.01
CA ALA A 77 4.11 -6.38 -0.17
C ALA A 77 4.55 -5.75 -1.50
N GLN A 78 3.84 -6.02 -2.60
CA GLN A 78 4.10 -5.40 -3.91
C GLN A 78 3.90 -3.88 -3.90
N LEU A 79 2.94 -3.37 -3.10
CA LEU A 79 2.68 -1.93 -2.93
C LEU A 79 3.69 -1.25 -2.00
N ALA A 80 4.26 -1.99 -1.05
CA ALA A 80 5.18 -1.45 -0.05
C ALA A 80 6.62 -1.36 -0.56
N THR A 81 7.08 -2.33 -1.36
CA THR A 81 8.36 -2.31 -2.08
C THR A 81 8.42 -3.46 -3.09
N PHE A 82 8.97 -3.19 -4.28
CA PHE A 82 9.37 -4.08 -5.39
C PHE A 82 8.54 -3.96 -6.67
N THR A 83 9.28 -3.54 -7.70
CA THR A 83 8.97 -3.45 -9.12
C THR A 83 8.22 -4.64 -9.68
N ASP A 84 7.29 -4.31 -10.59
CA ASP A 84 6.70 -5.15 -11.64
C ASP A 84 7.36 -6.52 -11.83
N THR A 85 6.64 -7.58 -11.43
CA THR A 85 6.81 -8.89 -12.06
C THR A 85 5.47 -9.28 -12.64
N SER A 86 5.39 -9.06 -13.95
CA SER A 86 4.51 -9.71 -14.92
C SER A 86 4.18 -11.17 -14.54
N PRO A 87 2.94 -11.63 -14.75
CA PRO A 87 2.58 -13.03 -14.54
C PRO A 87 3.11 -13.87 -15.71
N ASP A 88 4.31 -14.42 -15.56
CA ASP A 88 4.74 -15.54 -16.39
C ASP A 88 3.95 -16.80 -15.97
N LEU A 89 2.76 -16.94 -16.56
CA LEU A 89 2.00 -18.17 -16.67
C LEU A 89 1.46 -18.29 -18.10
N GLU A 90 2.35 -18.57 -19.05
CA GLU A 90 2.04 -19.44 -20.19
C GLU A 90 2.74 -20.78 -19.89
N THR A 91 2.03 -21.80 -19.38
CA THR A 91 1.55 -22.97 -20.18
C THR A 91 2.65 -23.48 -21.12
N GLY A 92 3.22 -24.67 -20.95
CA GLY A 92 2.48 -25.93 -20.86
C GLY A 92 1.98 -26.31 -22.23
#